data_AF-A0A345QMI0-F1
#
_entry.id   AF-A0A345QMI0-F1
#
_cell.length_a   1.000
_cell.length_b   1.000
_cell.length_c   1.000
_cell.angle_alpha   90.00
_cell.angle_beta   90.00
_cell.angle_gamma   90.00
#
_symmetry.space_group_name_H-M   'P 1'
#
loop_
_entity.id
_entity.type
_entity.pdbx_description
1 polymer ?
#
loop_
_entity_poly.entity_id
_entity_poly.type
_entity_poly.pdbx_seq_one_letter_code
_entity_poly.pdbx_strand_id
1 'polypeptide(L)'
;MRWLIAVVLSLASSATADHNWDHRDIEAGRGLYADNCASCHGANLEGQPNWRSPNDDGVLPAPPHDGSGHTWHHDDELLFEYRRLMKL
;
A
#
# COMPACT_ATOMS: atom_id res chain seq x y z
N MET A 1 28.07 -41.13 17.08
CA MET A 1 27.33 -40.76 15.84
C MET A 1 25.84 -40.47 16.10
N ARG A 2 25.45 -39.86 17.24
CA ARG A 2 24.03 -39.64 17.60
C ARG A 2 23.81 -38.37 18.43
N TRP A 3 24.69 -37.37 18.24
CA TRP A 3 24.68 -36.12 19.00
C TRP A 3 24.84 -34.86 18.13
N LEU A 4 24.73 -34.99 16.80
CA LEU A 4 24.90 -33.85 15.87
C LEU A 4 23.58 -33.34 15.26
N ILE A 5 22.43 -33.82 15.72
CA ILE A 5 21.13 -33.46 15.11
C ILE A 5 20.47 -32.26 15.80
N ALA A 6 20.89 -31.88 17.02
CA ALA A 6 20.16 -30.87 17.81
C ALA A 6 20.58 -29.40 17.58
N VAL A 7 21.63 -29.13 16.80
CA VAL A 7 22.21 -27.76 16.70
C VAL A 7 21.70 -26.97 15.49
N VAL A 8 21.03 -27.62 14.53
CA VAL A 8 20.67 -26.98 13.24
C VAL A 8 19.37 -26.16 13.31
N LEU A 9 18.59 -26.26 14.39
CA LEU A 9 17.23 -25.71 14.45
C LEU A 9 17.11 -24.38 15.24
N SER A 10 18.02 -23.42 15.05
CA SER A 10 17.96 -22.14 15.77
C SER A 10 18.35 -20.90 14.96
N LEU A 11 18.42 -21.00 13.62
CA LEU A 11 18.61 -19.86 12.73
C LEU A 11 17.32 -19.53 11.96
N ALA A 12 16.16 -19.58 12.62
CA ALA A 12 14.97 -18.92 12.09
C ALA A 12 15.21 -17.41 12.22
N SER A 13 15.83 -16.83 11.20
CA SER A 13 15.90 -15.37 11.06
C SER A 13 14.45 -14.88 10.98
N SER A 14 14.04 -14.02 11.91
CA SER A 14 12.82 -13.25 11.70
C SER A 14 12.99 -12.54 10.36
N ALA A 15 12.15 -12.88 9.38
CA ALA A 15 12.05 -12.07 8.18
C ALA A 15 11.71 -10.66 8.66
N THR A 16 12.68 -9.74 8.59
CA THR A 16 12.42 -8.32 8.77
C THR A 16 11.61 -7.91 7.54
N ALA A 17 10.28 -8.05 7.61
CA ALA A 17 9.40 -7.31 6.71
C ALA A 17 9.79 -5.85 6.90
N ASP A 18 10.46 -5.23 5.95
CA ASP A 18 11.16 -3.96 6.12
C ASP A 18 10.17 -2.87 6.58
N HIS A 19 10.15 -2.60 7.89
CA HIS A 19 9.27 -1.62 8.53
C HIS A 19 10.06 -0.32 8.68
N ASN A 20 10.64 0.17 7.59
CA ASN A 20 11.33 1.46 7.56
C ASN A 20 10.33 2.62 7.48
N TRP A 21 9.43 2.65 8.47
CA TRP A 21 8.47 3.74 8.70
C TRP A 21 9.04 4.82 9.62
N ASP A 22 10.22 4.60 10.17
CA ASP A 22 10.95 5.62 10.90
C ASP A 22 11.21 6.81 9.96
N HIS A 23 10.95 8.02 10.45
CA HIS A 23 11.05 9.28 9.69
C HIS A 23 9.94 9.59 8.66
N ARG A 24 8.77 8.95 8.73
CA ARG A 24 7.61 9.42 7.95
C ARG A 24 7.10 10.78 8.42
N ASP A 25 7.03 11.72 7.50
CA ASP A 25 6.32 12.99 7.70
C ASP A 25 4.87 12.86 7.22
N ILE A 26 3.99 12.50 8.15
CA ILE A 26 2.56 12.34 7.88
C ILE A 26 1.92 13.68 7.49
N GLU A 27 2.38 14.79 8.04
CA GLU A 27 1.79 16.10 7.75
C GLU A 27 2.12 16.54 6.33
N ALA A 28 3.37 16.39 5.91
CA ALA A 28 3.76 16.59 4.51
C ALA A 28 2.97 15.65 3.58
N GLY A 29 2.78 14.38 3.98
CA GLY A 29 1.97 13.42 3.24
C GLY A 29 0.51 13.84 3.08
N ARG A 30 -0.10 14.41 4.12
CA ARG A 30 -1.48 14.94 4.08
C ARG A 30 -1.60 16.11 3.11
N GLY A 31 -0.65 17.04 3.12
CA GLY A 31 -0.60 18.15 2.17
C GLY A 31 -0.51 17.65 0.73
N LEU A 32 0.44 16.76 0.45
CA LEU A 32 0.59 16.15 -0.87
C LEU A 32 -0.68 15.42 -1.34
N TYR A 33 -1.36 14.70 -0.43
CA TYR A 33 -2.59 14.02 -0.75
C TYR A 33 -3.72 15.00 -1.12
N ALA A 34 -3.90 16.06 -0.33
CA ALA A 34 -4.90 17.08 -0.61
C ALA A 34 -4.68 17.75 -1.97
N ASP A 35 -3.43 18.05 -2.31
CA ASP A 35 -3.07 18.76 -3.54
C ASP A 35 -3.20 17.88 -4.80
N ASN A 36 -2.96 16.57 -4.69
CA ASN A 36 -2.76 15.71 -5.86
C ASN A 36 -3.74 14.53 -5.98
N CYS A 37 -4.41 14.12 -4.91
CA CYS A 37 -5.15 12.86 -4.86
C CYS A 37 -6.63 13.07 -4.52
N ALA A 38 -6.92 14.01 -3.62
CA ALA A 38 -8.25 14.19 -3.05
C ALA A 38 -9.32 14.60 -4.09
N SER A 39 -8.92 15.21 -5.20
CA SER A 39 -9.83 15.59 -6.29
C SER A 39 -10.54 14.39 -6.91
N CYS A 40 -9.91 13.22 -6.90
CA CYS A 40 -10.49 11.98 -7.43
C CYS A 40 -10.87 11.01 -6.31
N HIS A 41 -10.03 10.86 -5.28
CA HIS A 41 -10.18 9.85 -4.23
C HIS A 41 -10.88 10.36 -2.96
N GLY A 42 -11.35 11.61 -2.96
CA GLY A 42 -12.04 12.22 -1.82
C GLY A 42 -11.09 12.74 -0.74
N ALA A 43 -11.53 13.75 0.01
CA ALA A 43 -10.70 14.38 1.04
C ALA A 43 -10.47 13.48 2.27
N ASN A 44 -11.34 12.49 2.48
CA ASN A 44 -11.31 11.52 3.57
C ASN A 44 -10.90 10.12 3.11
N LEU A 45 -10.28 10.00 1.92
CA LEU A 45 -9.87 8.73 1.32
C LEU A 45 -11.03 7.82 0.87
N GLU A 46 -12.25 8.34 0.80
CA GLU A 46 -13.49 7.58 0.61
C GLU A 46 -13.74 7.10 -0.83
N GLY A 47 -12.99 7.63 -1.79
CA GLY A 47 -13.17 7.35 -3.21
C GLY A 47 -14.51 7.86 -3.74
N GLN A 48 -14.87 7.40 -4.93
CA GLN A 48 -16.15 7.71 -5.55
C GLN A 48 -17.22 6.66 -5.23
N PRO A 49 -18.50 7.03 -5.22
CA PRO A 49 -19.59 6.06 -5.12
C PRO A 49 -19.50 4.99 -6.22
N ASN A 50 -19.94 3.77 -5.91
CA ASN A 50 -20.00 2.66 -6.86
C ASN A 50 -18.65 2.33 -7.55
N TRP A 51 -17.50 2.64 -6.94
CA TRP A 51 -16.17 2.43 -7.51
C TRP A 51 -15.84 0.98 -7.97
N ARG A 52 -16.64 0.00 -7.52
CA ARG A 52 -16.51 -1.41 -7.94
C ARG A 52 -17.25 -1.73 -9.25
N SER A 53 -18.00 -0.78 -9.80
CA SER A 53 -18.81 -0.95 -11.00
C SER A 53 -18.42 0.10 -12.03
N PRO A 54 -18.23 -0.28 -13.32
CA PRO A 54 -17.96 0.69 -14.36
C PRO A 54 -19.13 1.65 -14.56
N ASN A 55 -18.81 2.90 -14.89
CA ASN A 55 -19.79 3.88 -15.36
C ASN A 55 -20.29 3.53 -16.78
N ASP A 56 -21.19 4.36 -17.32
CA ASP A 56 -21.75 4.18 -18.67
C ASP A 56 -20.68 4.21 -19.78
N ASP A 57 -19.55 4.88 -19.53
CA ASP A 57 -18.39 4.92 -20.42
C ASP A 57 -17.43 3.72 -20.25
N GLY A 58 -17.76 2.79 -19.34
CA GLY A 58 -16.96 1.61 -19.03
C GLY A 58 -15.77 1.87 -18.10
N VAL A 59 -15.59 3.10 -17.61
CA VAL A 59 -14.49 3.47 -16.72
C VAL A 59 -14.88 3.19 -15.26
N LEU A 60 -13.96 2.58 -14.50
CA LEU A 60 -14.15 2.41 -13.06
C LEU A 60 -13.93 3.76 -12.34
N PRO A 61 -14.85 4.16 -11.44
CA PRO A 61 -14.63 5.32 -10.59
C PRO A 61 -13.40 5.15 -9.69
N ALA A 62 -12.86 6.27 -9.21
CA ALA A 62 -11.69 6.24 -8.35
C ALA A 62 -11.98 5.44 -7.05
N PRO A 63 -11.18 4.40 -6.73
CA PRO A 63 -11.40 3.59 -5.54
C PRO A 63 -11.03 4.37 -4.26
N PRO A 64 -11.56 3.97 -3.10
CA PRO A 64 -11.14 4.49 -1.81
C PRO A 64 -9.68 4.13 -1.53
N HIS A 65 -9.00 5.08 -0.90
CA HIS A 65 -7.69 4.86 -0.30
C HIS A 65 -7.80 4.61 1.20
N ASP A 66 -9.00 4.45 1.78
CA ASP A 66 -9.17 3.96 3.15
C ASP A 66 -9.20 2.42 3.22
N GLY A 67 -9.43 1.87 4.41
CA GLY A 67 -9.48 0.42 4.64
C GLY A 67 -10.59 -0.34 3.90
N SER A 68 -11.51 0.34 3.22
CA SER A 68 -12.55 -0.29 2.41
C SER A 68 -12.09 -0.63 0.98
N GLY A 69 -10.94 -0.09 0.57
CA GLY A 69 -10.29 -0.32 -0.71
C GLY A 69 -9.40 -1.57 -0.74
N HIS A 70 -8.78 -1.83 -1.89
CA HIS A 70 -7.87 -2.98 -2.06
C HIS A 70 -6.39 -2.61 -2.01
N THR A 71 -6.04 -1.32 -2.07
CA THR A 71 -4.66 -0.83 -2.20
C THR A 71 -3.76 -1.26 -1.04
N TRP A 72 -4.33 -1.52 0.13
CA TRP A 72 -3.60 -1.93 1.35
C TRP A 72 -3.15 -3.39 1.39
N HIS A 73 -3.49 -4.22 0.40
CA HIS A 73 -3.10 -5.63 0.37
C HIS A 73 -1.73 -5.88 -0.27
N HIS A 74 -1.01 -4.83 -0.65
CA HIS A 74 0.30 -4.90 -1.28
C HIS A 74 1.38 -4.44 -0.31
N ASP A 75 2.56 -5.05 -0.39
CA ASP A 75 3.74 -4.54 0.32
C ASP A 75 4.14 -3.16 -0.22
N ASP A 76 4.82 -2.37 0.61
CA ASP A 76 5.16 -0.99 0.27
C ASP A 76 6.10 -0.89 -0.93
N GLU A 77 7.01 -1.84 -1.09
CA GLU A 77 7.94 -1.88 -2.21
C GLU A 77 7.18 -1.95 -3.54
N LEU A 78 6.20 -2.85 -3.62
CA LEU A 78 5.31 -2.98 -4.76
C LEU A 78 4.47 -1.71 -4.99
N LEU A 79 3.98 -1.07 -3.92
CA LEU A 79 3.26 0.20 -4.02
C LEU A 79 4.16 1.35 -4.55
N PHE A 80 5.44 1.38 -4.17
CA PHE A 80 6.41 2.33 -4.71
C PHE A 80 6.72 2.03 -6.18
N GLU A 81 6.86 0.76 -6.55
CA GLU A 81 7.11 0.34 -7.93
C GLU A 81 5.93 0.70 -8.85
N TYR A 82 4.69 0.44 -8.43
CA TYR A 82 3.49 0.86 -9.18
C TYR A 82 3.48 2.36 -9.45
N ARG A 83 3.70 3.20 -8.43
CA ARG A 83 3.77 4.67 -8.61
C ARG A 83 4.89 5.10 -9.56
N ARG A 84 6.02 4.37 -9.60
CA ARG A 84 7.15 4.68 -10.48
C ARG A 84 6.83 4.36 -11.94
N LEU A 85 6.12 3.26 -12.20
CA LEU A 85 5.71 2.82 -13.54
C LEU A 85 4.66 3.74 -14.18
N MET A 86 3.85 4.44 -13.38
CA MET A 86 2.90 5.46 -13.86
C MET A 86 3.54 6.80 -14.26
N LYS A 87 4.85 6.95 -14.05
CA LYS A 87 5.61 8.19 -14.31
C LYS A 87 6.44 8.12 -15.60
N LEU A 88 6.09 7.21 -16.52
CA LEU A 88 6.69 7.10 -17.86
C LEU A 88 6.29 8.26 -18.77
#